data_AF-A0A553DEG0-F1
#
_entry.id   AF-A0A553DEG0-F1
#
_cell.length_a   1.000
_cell.length_b   1.000
_cell.length_c   1.000
_cell.angle_alpha   90.00
_cell.angle_beta   90.00
_cell.angle_gamma   90.00
#
_symmetry.space_group_name_H-M   'P 1'
#
loop_
_entity.id
_entity.type
_entity.pdbx_description
1 polymer ?
#
loop_
_entity_poly.entity_id
_entity_poly.type
_entity_poly.pdbx_seq_one_letter_code
_entity_poly.pdbx_strand_id
1 'polypeptide(L)'
;MKAIFTILILIYNLTLFSQVDKAVGDYLLTLKTTESDLFEYKLTLNEDGTFFFHYYSNIKQGIPPEVNKYAKGKWTIENKVISFFSDKQKDFDEKHTFDFTNSKARFVIKSPRDKTDQIIKTRLTFLESEIFWMERIEIFKI
;
A
#
# COMPACT_ATOMS: atom_id res chain seq x y z
N MET A 1 27.54 -13.82 -28.32
CA MET A 1 26.53 -12.74 -28.33
C MET A 1 25.19 -13.17 -27.73
N LYS A 2 24.56 -14.28 -28.14
CA LYS A 2 23.27 -14.72 -27.59
C LYS A 2 23.28 -14.90 -26.05
N ALA A 3 24.31 -15.55 -25.51
CA ALA A 3 24.43 -15.76 -24.06
C ALA A 3 24.57 -14.45 -23.25
N ILE A 4 25.26 -13.43 -23.79
CA ILE A 4 25.42 -12.12 -23.13
C ILE A 4 24.07 -11.42 -23.02
N PHE A 5 23.26 -11.47 -24.09
CA PHE A 5 21.92 -10.90 -24.10
C PHE A 5 20.99 -11.62 -23.10
N THR A 6 21.07 -12.95 -23.01
CA THR A 6 20.33 -13.74 -22.03
C THR A 6 20.73 -13.42 -20.59
N ILE A 7 22.03 -13.26 -20.31
CA ILE A 7 22.54 -12.88 -18.99
C ILE A 7 22.06 -11.47 -18.60
N LEU A 8 22.06 -10.53 -19.54
CA LEU A 8 21.60 -9.16 -19.29
C LEU A 8 20.11 -9.11 -18.92
N ILE A 9 19.27 -9.88 -19.64
CA ILE A 9 17.83 -10.03 -19.34
C ILE A 9 17.64 -10.66 -17.96
N LEU A 10 18.43 -11.68 -17.60
CA LEU A 10 18.33 -12.34 -16.30
C LEU A 10 18.66 -11.38 -15.14
N ILE A 11 19.73 -10.60 -15.27
CA ILE A 11 20.16 -9.63 -14.24
C ILE A 11 19.09 -8.54 -14.04
N TYR A 12 18.47 -8.06 -15.11
CA TYR A 12 17.41 -7.05 -15.01
C TYR A 12 16.23 -7.54 -14.17
N ASN A 13 15.75 -8.76 -14.42
CA ASN A 13 14.64 -9.35 -13.66
C ASN A 13 14.97 -9.50 -12.17
N LEU A 14 16.20 -9.92 -11.81
CA LEU A 14 16.62 -10.09 -10.41
C LEU A 14 16.56 -8.79 -9.59
N THR A 15 16.81 -7.63 -10.20
CA THR A 15 16.77 -6.34 -9.49
C THR A 15 15.36 -5.85 -9.15
N LEU A 16 14.35 -6.28 -9.93
CA LEU A 16 12.96 -5.93 -9.68
C LEU A 16 12.40 -6.71 -8.47
N PHE A 17 12.73 -8.00 -8.35
CA PHE A 17 12.32 -8.83 -7.21
C PHE A 17 12.79 -8.28 -5.86
N SER A 18 14.00 -7.71 -5.78
CA SER A 18 14.53 -7.18 -4.51
C SER A 18 13.73 -6.01 -3.91
N GLN A 19 13.01 -5.24 -4.74
CA GLN A 19 12.16 -4.14 -4.25
C GLN A 19 10.79 -4.66 -3.79
N VAL A 20 10.23 -5.62 -4.51
CA VAL A 20 8.95 -6.28 -4.19
C VAL A 20 9.02 -6.91 -2.80
N ASP A 21 10.03 -7.75 -2.54
CA ASP A 21 10.18 -8.47 -1.27
C ASP A 21 10.20 -7.55 -0.04
N LYS A 22 10.75 -6.33 -0.19
CA LYS A 22 10.83 -5.37 0.93
C LYS A 22 9.49 -4.69 1.19
N ALA A 23 8.71 -4.45 0.14
CA ALA A 23 7.44 -3.76 0.22
C ALA A 23 6.29 -4.69 0.66
N VAL A 24 6.37 -5.99 0.37
CA VAL A 24 5.39 -7.00 0.81
C VAL A 24 5.18 -6.95 2.33
N GLY A 25 3.92 -7.11 2.77
CA GLY A 25 3.53 -7.23 4.16
C GLY A 25 2.31 -6.39 4.52
N ASP A 26 2.01 -6.35 5.82
CA ASP A 26 0.88 -5.65 6.37
C ASP A 26 1.25 -4.24 6.85
N TYR A 27 0.34 -3.30 6.61
CA TYR A 27 0.46 -1.91 6.98
C TYR A 27 -0.78 -1.46 7.75
N LEU A 28 -0.55 -0.66 8.79
CA LEU A 28 -1.59 -0.16 9.68
C LEU A 28 -1.42 1.34 9.96
N LEU A 29 -2.55 2.03 10.01
CA LEU A 29 -2.69 3.30 10.71
C LEU A 29 -3.95 3.24 11.56
N THR A 30 -3.82 3.57 12.84
CA THR A 30 -4.95 3.72 13.76
C THR A 30 -4.95 5.14 14.30
N LEU A 31 -6.05 5.86 14.09
CA LEU A 31 -6.27 7.21 14.59
C LEU A 31 -7.42 7.17 15.59
N LYS A 32 -7.23 7.81 16.74
CA LYS A 32 -8.27 7.95 17.76
C LYS A 32 -8.45 9.41 18.12
N THR A 33 -9.68 9.91 18.10
CA THR A 33 -9.99 11.28 18.53
C THR A 33 -10.13 11.34 20.06
N THR A 34 -10.11 12.54 20.62
CA THR A 34 -10.41 12.78 22.05
C THR A 34 -11.81 12.30 22.44
N GLU A 35 -12.76 12.34 21.51
CA GLU A 35 -14.14 11.86 21.67
C GLU A 35 -14.24 10.33 21.54
N SER A 36 -13.10 9.66 21.31
CA SER A 36 -12.96 8.22 21.07
C SER A 36 -13.59 7.74 19.77
N ASP A 37 -13.69 8.60 18.75
CA ASP A 37 -13.88 8.12 17.38
C ASP A 37 -12.62 7.40 16.93
N LEU A 38 -12.80 6.38 16.10
CA LEU A 38 -11.74 5.48 15.66
C LEU A 38 -11.72 5.45 14.13
N PHE A 39 -10.52 5.56 13.56
CA PHE A 39 -10.27 5.34 12.15
C PHE A 39 -9.11 4.36 12.02
N GLU A 40 -9.30 3.30 11.23
CA GLU A 40 -8.30 2.27 11.02
C GLU A 40 -8.13 2.02 9.53
N TYR A 41 -6.89 2.01 9.09
CA TYR A 41 -6.47 1.76 7.72
C TYR A 41 -5.56 0.54 7.72
N LYS A 42 -6.02 -0.55 7.12
CA LYS A 42 -5.27 -1.78 6.94
C LYS A 42 -5.01 -1.99 5.47
N LEU A 43 -3.75 -2.20 5.10
CA LEU A 43 -3.34 -2.55 3.75
C LEU A 43 -2.38 -3.72 3.79
N THR A 44 -2.68 -4.77 3.03
CA THR A 44 -1.80 -5.91 2.82
C THR A 44 -1.28 -5.88 1.39
N LEU A 45 0.04 -5.94 1.22
CA LEU A 45 0.70 -6.12 -0.08
C LEU A 45 1.23 -7.55 -0.16
N ASN A 46 0.63 -8.38 -1.02
CA ASN A 46 1.01 -9.78 -1.20
C ASN A 46 2.17 -9.94 -2.19
N GLU A 47 2.96 -10.99 -2.03
CA GLU A 47 4.11 -11.33 -2.90
C GLU A 47 3.71 -11.57 -4.37
N ASP A 48 2.48 -12.04 -4.60
CA ASP A 48 1.94 -12.32 -5.94
C ASP A 48 1.51 -11.04 -6.70
N GLY A 49 1.74 -9.87 -6.11
CA GLY A 49 1.37 -8.58 -6.67
C GLY A 49 -0.10 -8.21 -6.47
N THR A 50 -0.83 -8.90 -5.59
CA THR A 50 -2.18 -8.51 -5.17
C THR A 50 -2.18 -7.69 -3.88
N PHE A 51 -3.21 -6.88 -3.65
CA PHE A 51 -3.39 -6.14 -2.39
C PHE A 51 -4.80 -6.30 -1.85
N PHE A 52 -4.93 -6.11 -0.53
CA PHE A 52 -6.20 -5.95 0.16
C PHE A 52 -6.16 -4.70 1.04
N PHE A 53 -7.19 -3.89 0.95
CA PHE A 53 -7.37 -2.71 1.78
C PHE A 53 -8.67 -2.80 2.56
N HIS A 54 -8.61 -2.45 3.84
CA HIS A 54 -9.76 -2.29 4.72
C HIS A 54 -9.65 -0.97 5.45
N TYR A 55 -10.63 -0.11 5.24
CA TYR A 55 -10.88 1.06 6.07
C TYR A 55 -12.05 0.77 6.99
N TYR A 56 -11.83 1.00 8.28
CA TYR A 56 -12.85 0.97 9.31
C TYR A 56 -12.93 2.33 9.97
N SER A 57 -14.13 2.84 10.19
CA SER A 57 -14.34 3.96 11.11
C SER A 57 -15.52 3.73 12.02
N ASN A 58 -15.38 4.18 13.26
CA ASN A 58 -16.43 4.23 14.26
C ASN A 58 -16.48 5.65 14.82
N ILE A 59 -17.47 6.41 14.35
CA ILE A 59 -17.72 7.78 14.76
C ILE A 59 -18.96 7.76 15.63
N LYS A 60 -18.85 8.06 16.92
CA LYS A 60 -19.93 7.82 17.89
C LYS A 60 -21.24 8.52 17.54
N GLN A 61 -21.13 9.72 16.97
CA GLN A 61 -22.27 10.53 16.55
C GLN A 61 -22.52 10.48 15.03
N GLY A 62 -21.81 9.60 14.32
CA GLY A 62 -21.99 9.39 12.89
C GLY A 62 -23.29 8.65 12.58
N ILE A 63 -23.81 8.83 11.36
CA ILE A 63 -24.96 8.07 10.85
C ILE A 63 -24.57 7.53 9.45
N PRO A 64 -24.26 6.23 9.31
CA PRO A 64 -24.13 5.25 10.39
C PRO A 64 -22.87 5.52 11.25
N PRO A 65 -22.86 5.11 12.53
CA PRO A 65 -21.69 5.25 13.39
C PRO A 65 -20.50 4.44 12.89
N GLU A 66 -20.76 3.21 12.45
CA GLU A 66 -19.76 2.29 11.93
C GLU A 66 -19.80 2.26 10.40
N VAL A 67 -18.62 2.40 9.80
CA VAL A 67 -18.43 2.32 8.35
C VAL A 67 -17.27 1.38 8.06
N ASN A 68 -17.51 0.42 7.17
CA ASN A 68 -16.48 -0.47 6.62
C ASN A 68 -16.39 -0.25 5.12
N LYS A 69 -15.15 -0.12 4.60
CA LYS A 69 -14.87 0.05 3.18
C LYS A 69 -13.72 -0.89 2.81
N TYR A 70 -13.89 -1.65 1.72
CA TYR A 70 -12.91 -2.62 1.28
C TYR A 70 -12.53 -2.40 -0.18
N ALA A 71 -11.25 -2.62 -0.49
CA ALA A 71 -10.74 -2.69 -1.84
C ALA A 71 -9.79 -3.86 -1.99
N LYS A 72 -9.68 -4.39 -3.20
CA LYS A 72 -8.66 -5.37 -3.58
C LYS A 72 -8.22 -5.08 -5.01
N GLY A 73 -7.11 -5.67 -5.40
CA GLY A 73 -6.62 -5.55 -6.77
C GLY A 73 -5.14 -5.89 -6.86
N LYS A 74 -4.44 -5.22 -7.77
CA LYS A 74 -3.02 -5.42 -8.03
C LYS A 74 -2.19 -4.21 -7.64
N TRP A 75 -0.94 -4.46 -7.29
CA TRP A 75 0.05 -3.42 -7.05
C TRP A 75 1.35 -3.74 -7.80
N THR A 76 2.08 -2.69 -8.13
CA THR A 76 3.44 -2.77 -8.66
C THR A 76 4.32 -1.77 -7.92
N ILE A 77 5.63 -1.98 -7.94
CA ILE A 77 6.60 -1.03 -7.38
C ILE A 77 7.67 -0.69 -8.40
N GLU A 78 7.87 0.60 -8.64
CA GLU A 78 8.95 1.12 -9.46
C GLU A 78 9.55 2.35 -8.77
N ASN A 79 10.87 2.40 -8.64
CA ASN A 79 11.57 3.54 -8.01
C ASN A 79 11.01 3.91 -6.62
N LYS A 80 10.66 2.90 -5.81
CA LYS A 80 9.98 3.05 -4.50
C LYS A 80 8.61 3.73 -4.54
N VAL A 81 7.95 3.77 -5.70
CA VAL A 81 6.57 4.21 -5.84
C VAL A 81 5.72 2.99 -6.12
N ILE A 82 4.80 2.72 -5.21
CA ILE A 82 3.78 1.69 -5.34
C ILE A 82 2.61 2.29 -6.11
N SER A 83 2.17 1.61 -7.17
CA SER A 83 0.98 1.98 -7.93
C SER A 83 -0.09 0.92 -7.76
N PHE A 84 -1.33 1.34 -7.53
CA PHE A 84 -2.47 0.47 -7.31
C PHE A 84 -3.40 0.45 -8.53
N PHE A 85 -3.99 -0.72 -8.79
CA PHE A 85 -4.95 -0.92 -9.87
C PHE A 85 -6.02 -1.92 -9.44
N SER A 86 -7.29 -1.61 -9.71
CA SER A 86 -8.42 -2.52 -9.46
C SER A 86 -9.21 -2.74 -10.75
N ASP A 87 -9.33 -4.00 -11.17
CA ASP A 87 -10.17 -4.41 -12.29
C ASP A 87 -11.63 -4.48 -11.83
N LYS A 88 -12.48 -3.58 -12.32
CA LYS A 88 -13.90 -3.49 -11.94
C LYS A 88 -14.70 -4.77 -12.17
N GLN A 89 -14.25 -5.67 -13.03
CA GLN A 89 -14.96 -6.94 -13.29
C GLN A 89 -14.52 -8.08 -12.38
N LYS A 90 -13.30 -8.02 -11.82
CA LYS A 90 -12.69 -9.13 -11.05
C LYS A 90 -12.49 -8.80 -9.58
N ASP A 91 -12.12 -7.55 -9.33
CA ASP A 91 -11.72 -7.07 -8.02
C ASP A 91 -12.89 -6.44 -7.25
N PHE A 92 -14.00 -6.16 -7.92
CA PHE A 92 -15.21 -5.65 -7.27
C PHE A 92 -16.18 -6.79 -6.98
N ASP A 93 -16.74 -6.78 -5.78
CA ASP A 93 -17.80 -7.68 -5.34
C ASP A 93 -18.72 -6.95 -4.34
N GLU A 94 -19.66 -7.66 -3.73
CA GLU A 94 -20.60 -7.08 -2.76
C GLU A 94 -19.91 -6.37 -1.59
N LYS A 95 -18.68 -6.80 -1.23
CA LYS A 95 -17.90 -6.26 -0.11
C LYS A 95 -16.83 -5.27 -0.59
N HIS A 96 -16.13 -5.59 -1.68
CA HIS A 96 -15.04 -4.79 -2.24
C HIS A 96 -15.59 -3.83 -3.28
N THR A 97 -15.89 -2.61 -2.85
CA THR A 97 -16.54 -1.59 -3.68
C THR A 97 -15.67 -0.35 -3.90
N PHE A 98 -14.52 -0.25 -3.21
CA PHE A 98 -13.62 0.90 -3.32
C PHE A 98 -12.62 0.74 -4.47
N ASP A 99 -12.52 1.78 -5.28
CA ASP A 99 -11.57 1.85 -6.39
C ASP A 99 -10.26 2.49 -5.91
N PHE A 100 -9.19 1.71 -5.89
CA PHE A 100 -7.84 2.21 -5.60
C PHE A 100 -7.05 2.53 -6.88
N THR A 101 -7.67 2.38 -8.06
CA THR A 101 -7.04 2.69 -9.34
C THR A 101 -6.46 4.11 -9.34
N ASN A 102 -5.28 4.26 -9.95
CA ASN A 102 -4.52 5.50 -10.01
C ASN A 102 -3.95 5.99 -8.67
N SER A 103 -4.19 5.27 -7.56
CA SER A 103 -3.54 5.61 -6.29
C SER A 103 -2.05 5.26 -6.37
N LYS A 104 -1.21 6.14 -5.79
CA LYS A 104 0.23 5.95 -5.69
C LYS A 104 0.72 6.22 -4.29
N ALA A 105 1.60 5.38 -3.77
CA ALA A 105 2.22 5.55 -2.47
C ALA A 105 3.74 5.41 -2.55
N ARG A 106 4.48 6.28 -1.86
CA ARG A 106 5.93 6.15 -1.72
C ARG A 106 6.25 5.13 -0.64
N PHE A 107 7.04 4.11 -0.99
CA PHE A 107 7.64 3.17 -0.06
C PHE A 107 8.88 3.78 0.61
N VAL A 108 8.75 4.05 1.91
CA VAL A 108 9.81 4.64 2.72
C VAL A 108 10.38 3.54 3.62
N ILE A 109 11.67 3.27 3.45
CA ILE A 109 12.45 2.34 4.27
C ILE A 109 13.83 2.94 4.50
N LYS A 110 14.44 2.64 5.66
CA LYS A 110 15.81 3.03 5.95
C LYS A 110 16.75 2.51 4.86
N SER A 111 17.59 3.39 4.32
CA SER A 111 18.59 2.98 3.34
C SER A 111 19.62 2.08 4.01
N PRO A 112 20.01 0.93 3.44
CA PRO A 112 21.14 0.15 3.94
C PRO A 112 22.47 0.93 3.97
N ARG A 113 22.55 2.05 3.23
CA ARG A 113 23.72 2.94 3.20
C ARG A 113 23.68 4.01 4.29
N ASP A 114 22.52 4.23 4.91
CA ASP A 114 22.35 5.19 6.00
C ASP A 114 22.83 4.56 7.31
N LYS A 115 23.93 5.10 7.85
CA LYS A 115 24.60 4.63 9.08
C LYS A 115 24.20 5.45 10.31
N THR A 116 23.29 6.41 10.19
CA THR A 116 22.84 7.19 11.34
C THR A 116 22.03 6.33 12.30
N ASP A 117 21.99 6.69 13.58
CA ASP A 117 21.18 6.00 14.58
C ASP A 117 19.68 6.33 14.49
N GLN A 118 19.27 7.07 13.45
CA GLN A 118 17.87 7.43 13.25
C GLN A 118 17.02 6.17 13.01
N ILE A 119 15.94 6.04 13.77
CA ILE A 119 14.94 4.99 13.57
C ILE A 119 13.94 5.47 12.52
N ILE A 120 14.06 4.94 11.31
CA ILE A 120 13.11 5.19 10.22
C ILE A 120 12.15 4.00 10.16
N LYS A 121 10.91 4.22 10.61
CA LYS A 121 9.84 3.21 10.49
C LYS A 121 9.49 3.02 9.02
N THR A 122 9.43 1.77 8.58
CA THR A 122 8.96 1.41 7.24
C THR A 122 7.50 1.83 7.09
N ARG A 123 7.19 2.57 6.02
CA ARG A 123 5.86 3.12 5.80
C ARG A 123 5.55 3.33 4.33
N LEU A 124 4.26 3.51 4.05
CA LEU A 124 3.75 3.98 2.77
C LEU A 124 3.16 5.37 2.97
N THR A 125 3.64 6.34 2.19
CA THR A 125 3.08 7.69 2.14
C THR A 125 2.28 7.83 0.85
N PHE A 126 0.95 7.91 0.93
CA PHE A 126 0.09 8.09 -0.24
C PHE A 126 0.34 9.48 -0.85
N LEU A 127 0.80 9.50 -2.10
CA LEU A 127 1.12 10.71 -2.85
C LEU A 127 -0.10 11.20 -3.63
N GLU A 128 -0.83 10.26 -4.22
CA GLU A 128 -1.96 10.51 -5.11
C GLU A 128 -3.02 9.43 -4.83
N SER A 129 -4.30 9.82 -4.80
CA SER A 129 -5.42 8.89 -4.77
C SER A 129 -6.69 9.63 -5.20
N GLU A 130 -7.58 8.95 -5.92
CA GLU A 130 -8.93 9.46 -6.19
C GLU A 130 -9.81 9.39 -4.93
N ILE A 131 -9.39 8.64 -3.91
CA ILE A 131 -10.01 8.61 -2.59
C ILE A 131 -9.50 9.82 -1.80
N PHE A 132 -10.33 10.85 -1.67
CA PHE A 132 -9.90 12.16 -1.16
C PHE A 132 -9.22 12.13 0.22
N TRP A 133 -9.61 11.21 1.11
CA TRP A 133 -9.02 11.11 2.45
C TRP A 133 -7.76 10.25 2.51
N MET A 134 -7.32 9.68 1.39
CA MET A 134 -6.09 8.88 1.31
C MET A 134 -4.87 9.74 0.95
N GLU A 135 -5.05 10.90 0.30
CA GLU A 135 -3.92 11.76 -0.05
C GLU A 135 -3.14 12.15 1.23
N ARG A 136 -1.82 11.96 1.20
CA ARG A 136 -0.87 12.27 2.30
C ARG A 136 -1.00 11.41 3.55
N ILE A 137 -1.86 10.40 3.55
CA ILE A 137 -1.90 9.42 4.64
C ILE A 137 -0.59 8.63 4.67
N GLU A 138 -0.04 8.47 5.87
CA GLU A 138 1.07 7.57 6.14
C GLU A 138 0.57 6.34 6.90
N ILE A 139 0.76 5.16 6.32
CA ILE A 139 0.49 3.86 6.97
C ILE A 139 1.81 3.13 7.23
N PHE A 140 1.94 2.49 8.39
CA PHE A 140 3.20 1.93 8.88
C PHE A 140 3.20 0.41 8.77
N LYS A 141 4.34 -0.16 8.36
CA LYS A 141 4.50 -1.61 8.32
C LYS A 141 4.45 -2.19 9.73
N ILE A 142 3.72 -3.29 9.92
CA ILE A 142 3.58 -4.02 11.19
C ILE A 142 4.79 -4.93 11.41
#